data_AF-A0A522UUQ4-F1
#
_entry.id   AF-A0A522UUQ4-F1
#
_cell.length_a   1.000
_cell.length_b   1.000
_cell.length_c   1.000
_cell.angle_alpha   90.00
_cell.angle_beta   90.00
_cell.angle_gamma   90.00
#
_symmetry.space_group_name_H-M   'P 1'
#
loop_
_entity.id
_entity.type
_entity.pdbx_description
1 polymer ?
#
loop_
_entity_poly.entity_id
_entity_poly.type
_entity_poly.pdbx_seq_one_letter_code
_entity_poly.pdbx_strand_id
1 'polypeptide(L)'
;MGKFFICCATAIVFSASIAYAADWRLYSANDVYKYFYDAAGIKRTGHNIFKVRAKEVAGSNMTKVLTEINCSTKEIRVHSITIFDVATNKTIASYKYDSPPWDFIHPEPEGESLIKAICKK
;
A
#
# COMPACT_ATOMS: atom_id res chain seq x y z
N MET A 1 -65.55 -0.01 9.66
CA MET A 1 -64.33 -0.59 10.26
C MET A 1 -63.27 -0.69 9.17
N GLY A 2 -62.44 0.35 9.01
CA GLY A 2 -61.31 0.35 8.06
C GLY A 2 -60.01 0.32 8.85
N LYS A 3 -59.17 -0.68 8.59
CA LYS A 3 -57.96 -1.01 9.35
C LYS A 3 -56.87 0.05 9.13
N PHE A 4 -56.26 0.51 10.22
CA PHE A 4 -55.03 1.29 10.23
C PHE A 4 -53.89 0.48 9.61
N PHE A 5 -53.32 0.95 8.50
CA PHE A 5 -52.01 0.48 8.01
C PHE A 5 -50.93 1.40 8.58
N ILE A 6 -50.41 1.02 9.75
CA ILE A 6 -49.24 1.61 10.39
C ILE A 6 -48.00 0.79 10.00
N CYS A 7 -46.91 1.51 9.72
CA CYS A 7 -45.50 1.09 9.72
C CYS A 7 -45.02 0.12 8.64
N CYS A 8 -44.22 0.66 7.71
CA CYS A 8 -42.81 0.27 7.63
C CYS A 8 -42.04 1.32 6.81
N ALA A 9 -41.69 2.42 7.46
CA ALA A 9 -40.57 3.25 7.01
C ALA A 9 -39.26 2.49 7.33
N THR A 10 -38.93 1.48 6.54
CA THR A 10 -37.58 0.93 6.52
C THR A 10 -36.72 1.83 5.66
N ALA A 11 -36.31 2.96 6.24
CA ALA A 11 -35.13 3.66 5.77
C ALA A 11 -33.95 2.71 5.98
N ILE A 12 -33.60 1.97 4.93
CA ILE A 12 -32.37 1.19 4.88
C ILE A 12 -31.26 2.23 4.89
N VAL A 13 -30.77 2.56 6.08
CA VAL A 13 -29.49 3.24 6.27
C VAL A 13 -28.45 2.25 5.78
N PHE A 14 -28.16 2.29 4.48
CA PHE A 14 -26.94 1.72 3.92
C PHE A 14 -25.79 2.50 4.56
N SER A 15 -25.37 2.07 5.74
CA SER A 15 -24.00 2.25 6.21
C SER A 15 -23.12 1.40 5.30
N ALA A 16 -23.00 1.85 4.04
CA ALA A 16 -21.94 1.43 3.16
C ALA A 16 -20.66 1.87 3.87
N SER A 17 -20.07 0.96 4.64
CA SER A 17 -18.67 1.04 5.01
C SER A 17 -17.93 1.21 3.70
N ILE A 18 -17.54 2.45 3.37
CA ILE A 18 -16.73 2.73 2.20
C ILE A 18 -15.38 2.08 2.54
N ALA A 19 -15.25 0.81 2.19
CA ALA A 19 -13.97 0.13 2.20
C ALA A 19 -13.17 0.81 1.10
N TYR A 20 -12.38 1.82 1.47
CA TYR A 20 -11.45 2.44 0.54
C TYR A 20 -10.49 1.35 0.07
N ALA A 21 -10.72 0.87 -1.14
CA ALA A 21 -9.81 -0.03 -1.82
C ALA A 21 -8.45 0.70 -1.98
N ALA A 22 -7.36 -0.05 -1.88
CA ALA A 22 -6.04 0.49 -2.14
C ALA A 22 -5.98 1.07 -3.56
N ASP A 23 -5.39 2.26 -3.72
CA ASP A 23 -5.18 2.91 -5.02
C ASP A 23 -3.77 2.56 -5.52
N TRP A 24 -3.62 1.36 -6.09
CA TRP A 24 -2.32 0.87 -6.57
C TRP A 24 -1.90 1.59 -7.85
N ARG A 25 -0.88 2.44 -7.75
CA ARG A 25 -0.28 3.14 -8.90
C ARG A 25 1.05 2.52 -9.27
N LEU A 26 1.27 2.29 -10.56
CA LEU A 26 2.54 1.81 -11.11
C LEU A 26 3.60 2.92 -11.00
N TYR A 27 4.81 2.59 -10.53
CA TYR A 27 5.93 3.54 -10.50
C TYR A 27 7.15 3.07 -11.29
N SER A 28 7.29 1.76 -11.52
CA SER A 28 8.33 1.19 -12.37
C SER A 28 7.87 -0.16 -12.93
N ALA A 29 8.42 -0.57 -14.07
CA ALA A 29 8.25 -1.90 -14.62
C ALA A 29 9.43 -2.26 -15.53
N ASN A 30 9.78 -3.54 -15.57
CA ASN A 30 10.65 -4.14 -16.56
C ASN A 30 10.00 -5.45 -17.08
N ASP A 31 10.71 -6.24 -17.88
CA ASP A 31 10.16 -7.45 -18.50
C ASP A 31 9.73 -8.53 -17.49
N VAL A 32 10.28 -8.49 -16.28
CA VAL A 32 10.05 -9.49 -15.23
C VAL A 32 9.16 -8.95 -14.12
N TYR A 33 9.37 -7.70 -13.73
CA TYR A 33 8.83 -7.10 -12.52
C TYR A 33 7.91 -5.92 -12.82
N LYS A 34 6.82 -5.82 -12.05
CA LYS A 34 5.98 -4.62 -12.00
C LYS A 34 5.90 -4.10 -10.58
N TYR A 35 6.13 -2.81 -10.40
CA TYR A 35 6.21 -2.18 -9.10
C TYR A 35 5.14 -1.12 -8.89
N PHE A 36 4.44 -1.21 -7.77
CA PHE A 36 3.29 -0.37 -7.44
C PHE A 36 3.39 0.20 -6.03
N TYR A 37 2.71 1.31 -5.79
CA TYR A 37 2.50 1.87 -4.46
C TYR A 37 1.02 2.18 -4.21
N ASP A 38 0.57 2.08 -2.97
CA ASP A 38 -0.80 2.42 -2.56
C ASP A 38 -0.90 3.94 -2.31
N ALA A 39 -1.38 4.67 -3.31
CA ALA A 39 -1.44 6.13 -3.30
C ALA A 39 -2.47 6.69 -2.30
N ALA A 40 -3.56 5.95 -2.06
CA ALA A 40 -4.58 6.29 -1.07
C ALA A 40 -4.08 6.01 0.36
N GLY A 41 -3.17 5.04 0.52
CA GLY A 41 -2.59 4.65 1.80
C GLY A 41 -1.37 5.47 2.26
N ILE A 42 -0.92 6.47 1.49
CA ILE A 42 0.24 7.30 1.86
C ILE A 42 -0.09 8.13 3.10
N LYS A 43 0.79 8.09 4.11
CA LYS A 43 0.67 8.88 5.33
C LYS A 43 1.96 9.62 5.61
N ARG A 44 1.88 10.93 5.89
CA ARG A 44 3.03 11.69 6.40
C ARG A 44 3.23 11.35 7.87
N THR A 45 4.40 10.82 8.23
CA THR A 45 4.75 10.46 9.62
C THR A 45 5.79 11.39 10.24
N GLY A 46 6.40 12.28 9.44
CA GLY A 46 7.33 13.30 9.92
C GLY A 46 7.55 14.42 8.90
N HIS A 47 8.52 15.30 9.16
CA HIS A 47 8.90 16.32 8.19
C HIS A 47 9.56 15.66 6.98
N ASN A 48 8.89 15.71 5.82
CA ASN A 48 9.29 15.05 4.58
C ASN A 48 9.44 13.53 4.69
N ILE A 49 8.82 12.91 5.72
CA ILE A 49 8.81 11.46 5.88
C ILE A 49 7.41 10.93 5.59
N PHE A 50 7.32 9.99 4.65
CA PHE A 50 6.09 9.39 4.18
C PHE A 50 6.12 7.88 4.35
N LYS A 51 5.12 7.34 5.05
CA LYS A 51 4.85 5.92 5.16
C LYS A 51 3.94 5.48 4.02
N VAL A 52 4.32 4.44 3.31
CA VAL A 52 3.63 3.93 2.12
C VAL A 52 3.72 2.42 2.04
N ARG A 53 2.70 1.78 1.46
CA ARG A 53 2.77 0.39 1.05
C ARG A 53 3.20 0.32 -0.41
N ALA A 54 4.25 -0.43 -0.68
CA ALA A 54 4.69 -0.78 -2.01
C ALA A 54 4.42 -2.27 -2.27
N LYS A 55 4.34 -2.65 -3.54
CA LYS A 55 4.36 -4.05 -3.93
C LYS A 55 5.12 -4.24 -5.22
N GLU A 56 5.73 -5.41 -5.33
CA GLU A 56 6.36 -5.93 -6.52
C GLU A 56 5.61 -7.19 -6.94
N VAL A 57 5.43 -7.38 -8.24
CA VAL A 57 4.81 -8.58 -8.82
C VAL A 57 5.74 -9.15 -9.87
N ALA A 58 6.08 -10.44 -9.75
CA ALA A 58 6.98 -11.17 -10.62
C ALA A 58 6.45 -12.59 -10.85
N GLY A 59 5.93 -12.87 -12.05
CA GLY A 59 5.31 -14.16 -12.36
C GLY A 59 4.20 -14.52 -11.37
N SER A 60 4.36 -15.65 -10.67
CA SER A 60 3.42 -16.14 -9.65
C SER A 60 3.67 -15.58 -8.26
N ASN A 61 4.66 -14.72 -8.07
CA ASN A 61 5.04 -14.17 -6.76
C ASN A 61 4.70 -12.68 -6.65
N MET A 62 4.29 -12.27 -5.45
CA MET A 62 4.09 -10.87 -5.11
C MET A 62 4.71 -10.58 -3.75
N THR A 63 5.51 -9.52 -3.68
CA THR A 63 6.06 -9.02 -2.42
C THR A 63 5.38 -7.71 -2.07
N LYS A 64 4.81 -7.58 -0.88
CA LYS A 64 4.32 -6.31 -0.32
C LYS A 64 5.28 -5.82 0.73
N VAL A 65 5.59 -4.54 0.68
CA VAL A 65 6.51 -3.86 1.58
C VAL A 65 5.79 -2.70 2.25
N LEU A 66 5.89 -2.59 3.57
CA LEU A 66 5.52 -1.38 4.31
C LEU A 66 6.80 -0.61 4.58
N THR A 67 6.89 0.61 4.08
CA THR A 67 8.12 1.38 4.15
C THR A 67 7.87 2.84 4.49
N GLU A 68 8.85 3.48 5.10
CA GLU A 68 8.94 4.94 5.20
C GLU A 68 9.97 5.46 4.21
N ILE A 69 9.75 6.65 3.70
CA ILE A 69 10.61 7.35 2.74
C ILE A 69 10.87 8.74 3.28
N ASN A 70 12.14 9.07 3.46
CA ASN A 70 12.57 10.42 3.82
C ASN A 70 12.94 11.18 2.53
N CYS A 71 12.09 12.10 2.11
CA CYS A 71 12.28 12.88 0.89
C CYS A 71 13.39 13.94 1.00
N SER A 72 13.81 14.30 2.22
CA SER A 72 14.94 15.21 2.41
C SER A 72 16.28 14.50 2.19
N THR A 73 16.44 13.30 2.74
CA THR A 73 17.70 12.53 2.67
C THR A 73 17.71 11.48 1.57
N LYS A 74 16.55 11.20 0.94
CA LYS A 74 16.32 10.14 -0.04
C LYS A 74 16.58 8.73 0.51
N GLU A 75 16.40 8.55 1.80
CA GLU A 75 16.54 7.26 2.48
C GLU A 75 15.20 6.55 2.60
N ILE A 76 15.24 5.23 2.67
CA ILE A 76 14.07 4.38 2.86
C ILE A 76 14.27 3.48 4.08
N ARG A 77 13.18 3.22 4.80
CA ARG A 77 13.16 2.36 5.98
C ARG A 77 12.05 1.33 5.86
N VAL A 78 12.42 0.06 5.76
CA VAL A 78 11.47 -1.05 5.59
C VAL A 78 10.99 -1.57 6.94
N HIS A 79 9.69 -1.45 7.20
CA HIS A 79 9.04 -1.91 8.44
C HIS A 79 8.59 -3.37 8.36
N SER A 80 8.15 -3.82 7.19
CA SER A 80 7.75 -5.21 7.00
C SER A 80 7.78 -5.62 5.53
N ILE A 81 8.04 -6.90 5.30
CA ILE A 81 7.99 -7.55 3.99
C ILE A 81 7.04 -8.74 4.12
N THR A 82 6.11 -8.90 3.18
CA THR A 82 5.24 -10.08 3.11
C THR A 82 5.22 -10.59 1.68
N ILE A 83 5.56 -11.87 1.52
CA ILE A 83 5.65 -12.56 0.23
C ILE A 83 4.42 -13.43 0.06
N PHE A 84 3.79 -13.35 -1.10
CA PHE A 84 2.55 -14.04 -1.45
C PHE A 84 2.73 -14.84 -2.72
N ASP A 85 2.03 -15.98 -2.78
CA ASP A 85 1.67 -16.60 -4.04
C ASP A 85 0.50 -15.82 -4.65
N VAL A 86 0.64 -15.35 -5.88
CA VAL A 86 -0.35 -14.49 -6.56
C VAL A 86 -1.63 -15.23 -6.86
N ALA A 87 -1.55 -16.51 -7.26
CA ALA A 87 -2.70 -17.29 -7.69
C ALA A 87 -3.66 -17.59 -6.54
N THR A 88 -3.11 -17.92 -5.37
CA THR A 88 -3.86 -18.29 -4.17
C THR A 88 -4.01 -17.13 -3.18
N ASN A 89 -3.26 -16.04 -3.39
CA ASN A 89 -3.12 -14.92 -2.45
C ASN A 89 -2.69 -15.38 -1.04
N LYS A 90 -2.04 -16.55 -0.93
CA LYS A 90 -1.56 -17.12 0.33
C LYS A 90 -0.21 -16.53 0.68
N THR A 91 -0.04 -16.13 1.94
CA THR A 91 1.26 -15.73 2.48
C THR A 91 2.23 -16.91 2.45
N ILE A 92 3.34 -16.74 1.75
CA ILE A 92 4.48 -17.67 1.74
C ILE A 92 5.38 -17.38 2.93
N ALA A 93 5.73 -16.11 3.14
CA ALA A 93 6.60 -15.66 4.22
C ALA A 93 6.24 -14.23 4.65
N SER A 94 6.55 -13.89 5.91
CA SER A 94 6.38 -12.52 6.42
C SER A 94 7.47 -12.17 7.41
N TYR A 95 8.02 -10.98 7.28
CA TYR A 95 9.07 -10.41 8.10
C TYR A 95 8.61 -9.06 8.64
N LYS A 96 8.89 -8.78 9.91
CA LYS A 96 8.62 -7.49 10.56
C LYS A 96 9.89 -7.02 11.27
N TYR A 97 10.10 -5.72 11.26
CA TYR A 97 11.25 -5.07 11.88
C TYR A 97 10.73 -4.01 12.85
N ASP A 98 11.10 -4.11 14.11
CA ASP A 98 10.59 -3.20 15.15
C ASP A 98 11.28 -1.82 15.12
N SER A 99 12.58 -1.80 14.79
CA SER A 99 13.41 -0.58 14.68
C SER A 99 14.40 -0.66 13.51
N PRO A 100 13.92 -0.80 12.26
CA PRO A 100 14.80 -0.87 11.10
C PRO A 100 15.59 0.44 10.94
N PRO A 101 16.90 0.36 10.61
CA PRO A 101 17.67 1.57 10.32
C PRO A 101 17.09 2.28 9.09
N TRP A 102 17.41 3.57 8.96
CA TRP A 102 17.32 4.20 7.65
C TRP A 102 18.42 3.60 6.79
N ASP A 103 18.04 3.17 5.59
CA ASP A 103 19.00 2.64 4.63
C ASP A 103 18.97 3.49 3.36
N PHE A 104 20.14 3.68 2.78
CA PHE A 104 20.23 4.18 1.42
C PHE A 104 19.85 3.01 0.54
N ILE A 105 18.80 3.16 -0.28
CA ILE A 105 18.50 2.08 -1.22
C ILE A 105 19.71 1.87 -2.11
N HIS A 106 20.12 0.60 -2.13
CA HIS A 106 20.71 -0.08 -3.26
C HIS A 106 20.52 0.71 -4.57
N PRO A 107 21.59 0.95 -5.36
CA PRO A 107 21.57 1.81 -6.56
C PRO A 107 20.72 1.25 -7.72
N GLU A 108 19.76 0.38 -7.44
CA GLU A 108 18.82 -0.14 -8.41
C GLU A 108 17.76 0.93 -8.76
N PRO A 109 17.47 1.12 -10.05
CA PRO A 109 16.64 2.22 -10.57
C PRO A 109 15.21 2.26 -10.02
N GLU A 110 14.72 1.16 -9.45
CA GLU A 110 13.39 1.02 -8.89
C GLU A 110 13.23 1.78 -7.57
N GLY A 111 14.25 1.77 -6.72
CA GLY A 111 14.23 2.50 -5.44
C GLY A 111 14.13 4.01 -5.67
N GLU A 112 14.95 4.53 -6.59
CA GLU A 112 14.88 5.93 -7.02
C GLU A 112 13.51 6.27 -7.63
N SER A 113 12.94 5.36 -8.43
CA SER A 113 11.63 5.55 -9.05
C SER A 113 10.51 5.66 -8.01
N LEU A 114 10.57 4.86 -6.93
CA LEU A 114 9.61 4.96 -5.83
C LEU A 114 9.75 6.30 -5.09
N ILE A 115 10.97 6.71 -4.74
CA ILE A 115 11.23 8.01 -4.08
C ILE A 115 10.68 9.14 -4.95
N LYS A 116 10.97 9.13 -6.25
CA LYS A 116 10.47 10.13 -7.20
C LYS A 116 8.94 10.15 -7.29
N ALA A 117 8.29 8.99 -7.20
CA ALA A 117 6.83 8.90 -7.21
C ALA A 117 6.17 9.48 -5.95
N ILE A 118 6.83 9.34 -4.79
CA ILE A 118 6.28 9.78 -3.50
C ILE A 118 6.67 11.23 -3.16
N CYS A 119 7.91 11.62 -3.39
CA CYS A 119 8.46 12.92 -2.99
C CYS A 119 8.10 14.08 -3.92
N LYS A 120 7.41 13.82 -5.03
CA LYS A 120 6.84 14.84 -5.92
C LYS A 120 5.47 15.36 -5.47
N LYS A 121 4.97 14.89 -4.32
CA LYS A 121 3.69 15.32 -3.75
C LYS A 121 3.85 16.53 -2.83
#